data_AF-A0A1V3XN74-F1
#
_entry.id   AF-A0A1V3XN74-F1
#
_cell.length_a   1.000
_cell.length_b   1.000
_cell.length_c   1.000
_cell.angle_alpha   90.00
_cell.angle_beta   90.00
_cell.angle_gamma   90.00
#
_symmetry.space_group_name_H-M   'P 1'
#
loop_
_entity.id
_entity.type
_entity.pdbx_description
1 polymer ?
#
loop_
_entity_poly.entity_id
_entity_poly.type
_entity_poly.pdbx_seq_one_letter_code
_entity_poly.pdbx_strand_id
1 'polypeptide(L)'
;MFVVMFALINLAYLGYGTGFAVIKWTRTATSVACPWPYPEAKVYDPQGFYERDGQPGPYSVGIWSTWMSAQPHGRPDVTPPAGGGRCGPAHG
;
A
#
# COMPACT_ATOMS: atom_id res chain seq x y z
N MET A 1 -33.12 -21.22 -11.51
CA MET A 1 -32.11 -21.01 -10.43
C MET A 1 -30.73 -20.62 -10.94
N PHE A 2 -30.23 -21.18 -12.05
CA PHE A 2 -28.88 -20.86 -12.57
C PHE A 2 -28.66 -19.37 -12.86
N VAL A 3 -29.54 -18.72 -13.62
CA VAL A 3 -29.41 -17.29 -13.98
C VAL A 3 -29.41 -16.39 -12.74
N VAL A 4 -30.28 -16.69 -11.76
CA VAL A 4 -30.35 -15.94 -10.50
C VAL A 4 -29.05 -16.08 -9.70
N MET A 5 -28.54 -17.31 -9.54
CA MET A 5 -27.27 -17.54 -8.85
C MET A 5 -26.09 -16.90 -9.58
N PHE A 6 -26.03 -17.00 -10.90
CA PHE A 6 -25.01 -16.35 -11.72
C PHE A 6 -25.01 -14.82 -11.52
N ALA A 7 -26.18 -14.19 -11.55
CA ALA A 7 -26.29 -12.75 -11.32
C ALA A 7 -25.84 -12.35 -9.92
N LEU A 8 -26.26 -13.07 -8.88
CA LEU A 8 -25.90 -12.78 -7.50
C LEU A 8 -24.39 -12.95 -7.24
N ILE A 9 -23.78 -14.01 -7.78
CA ILE A 9 -22.35 -14.25 -7.64
C ILE A 9 -21.56 -13.13 -8.31
N ASN A 10 -21.88 -12.77 -9.54
CA ASN A 10 -21.17 -11.69 -10.24
C ASN A 10 -21.35 -10.34 -9.52
N LEU A 11 -22.55 -10.03 -9.03
CA LEU A 11 -22.80 -8.82 -8.25
C LEU A 11 -21.94 -8.78 -6.98
N ALA A 12 -21.86 -9.90 -6.24
CA ALA A 12 -21.05 -10.01 -5.05
C ALA A 12 -19.55 -9.85 -5.36
N TYR A 13 -19.06 -10.50 -6.42
CA TYR A 13 -17.66 -10.38 -6.86
C TYR A 13 -17.31 -8.97 -7.32
N LEU A 14 -18.20 -8.31 -8.06
CA LEU A 14 -18.02 -6.92 -8.47
C LEU A 14 -18.03 -5.99 -7.26
N GLY A 15 -18.97 -6.14 -6.32
CA GLY A 15 -19.00 -5.35 -5.09
C GLY A 15 -17.73 -5.50 -4.25
N TYR A 16 -17.27 -6.74 -4.06
CA TYR A 16 -16.03 -7.02 -3.34
C TYR A 16 -14.80 -6.44 -4.04
N GLY A 17 -14.64 -6.71 -5.35
CA GLY A 17 -13.50 -6.25 -6.12
C GLY A 17 -13.44 -4.73 -6.27
N THR A 18 -14.59 -4.09 -6.51
CA THR A 18 -14.67 -2.62 -6.63
C THR A 18 -14.40 -1.93 -5.31
N GLY A 19 -14.90 -2.45 -4.18
CA GLY A 19 -14.58 -1.90 -2.86
C GLY A 19 -13.07 -1.86 -2.59
N PHE A 20 -12.38 -2.97 -2.82
CA PHE A 20 -10.92 -3.03 -2.70
C PHE A 20 -10.19 -2.13 -3.69
N ALA A 21 -10.67 -2.06 -4.95
CA ALA A 21 -10.08 -1.20 -5.96
C ALA A 21 -10.19 0.29 -5.57
N VAL A 22 -11.35 0.72 -5.05
CA VAL A 22 -11.57 2.09 -4.57
C VAL A 22 -10.62 2.42 -3.41
N ILE A 23 -10.49 1.54 -2.40
CA ILE A 23 -9.57 1.76 -1.27
C ILE A 23 -8.12 1.87 -1.77
N LYS A 24 -7.71 1.00 -2.69
CA LYS A 24 -6.36 1.04 -3.28
C LYS A 24 -6.12 2.32 -4.08
N TRP A 25 -7.07 2.75 -4.91
CA TRP A 25 -6.95 3.96 -5.73
C TRP A 25 -7.00 5.24 -4.91
N THR A 26 -7.87 5.30 -3.91
CA THR A 26 -7.98 6.45 -3.01
C THR A 26 -6.85 6.53 -1.99
N ARG A 27 -6.06 5.45 -1.84
CA ARG A 27 -4.92 5.38 -0.93
C ARG A 27 -5.32 5.68 0.53
N THR A 28 -6.55 5.34 0.92
CA THR A 28 -7.07 5.62 2.27
C THR A 28 -6.44 4.71 3.34
N ALA A 29 -5.94 3.53 2.94
CA ALA A 29 -5.17 2.66 3.81
C ALA A 29 -3.70 3.12 3.90
N THR A 30 -3.47 4.29 4.48
CA THR A 30 -2.12 4.83 4.70
C THR A 30 -1.44 4.28 5.95
N SER A 31 -2.17 3.61 6.84
CA SER A 31 -1.61 3.12 8.09
C SER A 31 -0.77 1.88 7.86
N VAL A 32 0.53 2.00 8.07
CA VAL A 32 1.46 0.88 8.13
C VAL A 32 1.51 0.25 9.53
N ALA A 33 1.86 -1.04 9.60
CA ALA A 33 2.15 -1.71 10.87
C ALA A 33 3.50 -1.20 11.40
N CYS A 34 3.50 -0.67 12.63
CA CYS A 34 4.70 -0.13 13.27
C CYS A 34 4.87 -0.73 14.67
N PRO A 35 6.07 -1.22 15.04
CA PRO A 35 7.26 -1.36 14.19
C PRO A 35 7.13 -2.46 13.11
N TRP A 36 7.83 -2.32 11.98
CA TRP A 36 7.90 -3.41 11.00
C TRP A 36 8.77 -4.55 11.57
N PRO A 37 8.26 -5.79 11.67
CA PRO A 37 8.91 -6.85 12.44
C PRO A 37 10.18 -7.42 11.79
N TYR A 38 10.44 -7.13 10.51
CA TYR A 38 11.58 -7.68 9.74
C TYR A 38 12.42 -6.55 9.12
N PRO A 39 13.29 -5.88 9.90
CA PRO A 39 14.04 -4.70 9.47
C PRO A 39 15.05 -4.97 8.34
N GLU A 40 15.54 -6.20 8.23
CA GLU A 40 16.45 -6.66 7.18
C GLU A 40 15.75 -6.96 5.85
N ALA A 41 14.43 -7.15 5.87
CA ALA A 41 13.68 -7.50 4.67
C ALA A 41 13.47 -6.28 3.78
N LYS A 42 13.71 -6.45 2.48
CA LYS A 42 13.44 -5.40 1.49
C LYS A 42 11.93 -5.21 1.33
N VAL A 43 11.37 -4.19 1.97
CA VAL A 43 9.92 -3.95 1.98
C VAL A 43 9.47 -3.43 0.61
N TYR A 44 8.37 -3.98 0.08
CA TYR A 44 7.74 -3.44 -1.13
C TYR A 44 7.00 -2.15 -0.80
N ASP A 45 7.57 -1.02 -1.22
CA ASP A 45 7.03 0.31 -0.96
C ASP A 45 7.18 1.21 -2.20
N PRO A 46 6.42 0.95 -3.28
CA PRO A 46 6.50 1.75 -4.50
C PRO A 46 5.93 3.16 -4.30
N GLN A 47 5.11 3.43 -3.29
CA GLN A 47 4.52 4.77 -3.05
C GLN A 47 5.27 5.59 -1.98
N GLY A 48 6.20 4.99 -1.24
CA GLY A 48 6.97 5.70 -0.22
C GLY A 48 6.24 5.87 1.13
N PHE A 49 5.19 5.10 1.41
CA PHE A 49 4.39 5.31 2.63
C PHE A 49 5.16 4.93 3.90
N TYR A 50 5.91 3.84 3.85
CA TYR A 50 6.72 3.41 5.00
C TYR A 50 7.84 4.40 5.31
N GLU A 51 8.48 4.94 4.26
CA GLU A 51 9.56 5.93 4.41
C GLU A 51 9.02 7.27 4.93
N ARG A 52 7.85 7.71 4.45
CA ARG A 52 7.15 8.90 4.96
C ARG A 52 6.77 8.79 6.43
N ASP A 53 6.41 7.60 6.89
CA ASP A 53 6.05 7.37 8.28
C ASP A 53 7.27 7.16 9.19
N GLY A 54 8.47 7.12 8.61
CA GLY A 54 9.76 7.11 9.31
C GLY A 54 10.25 5.73 9.72
N GLN A 55 9.75 4.66 9.10
CA GLN A 55 10.38 3.35 9.23
C GLN A 55 11.79 3.38 8.61
N PRO A 56 12.82 2.86 9.27
CA PRO A 56 14.11 2.61 8.63
C PRO A 56 14.01 1.34 7.78
N GLY A 57 14.47 1.37 6.54
CA GLY A 57 14.51 0.16 5.73
C GLY A 57 15.43 0.24 4.52
N PRO A 58 15.73 -0.91 3.90
CA PRO A 58 15.93 -1.00 2.47
C PRO A 58 14.56 -1.16 1.76
N TYR A 59 14.18 -0.20 0.91
CA TYR A 59 12.92 -0.26 0.16
C TYR A 59 13.08 -0.88 -1.23
N SER A 60 12.07 -1.62 -1.68
CA SER A 60 11.91 -2.05 -3.07
C SER A 60 10.77 -1.32 -3.75
N VAL A 61 11.10 -0.71 -4.87
CA VAL A 61 10.16 -0.14 -5.83
C VAL A 61 9.34 -1.25 -6.50
N GLY A 62 10.01 -2.35 -6.86
CA GLY A 62 9.46 -3.42 -7.69
C GLY A 62 9.14 -2.98 -9.13
N ILE A 63 8.98 -4.00 -9.99
CA ILE A 63 8.89 -3.83 -11.45
C ILE A 63 7.57 -3.21 -11.92
N TRP A 64 6.54 -3.23 -11.07
CA TRP A 64 5.19 -2.72 -11.38
C TRP A 64 4.95 -1.29 -10.85
N SER A 65 5.99 -0.58 -10.40
CA SER A 65 5.90 0.73 -9.75
C SER A 65 5.53 1.89 -10.67
N THR A 66 5.32 1.64 -11.97
CA THR A 66 4.97 2.68 -12.94
C THR A 66 3.45 2.72 -13.21
N TRP A 67 3.03 2.56 -14.47
CA TRP A 67 1.63 2.65 -14.88
C TRP A 67 0.73 1.62 -14.19
N MET A 68 1.27 0.44 -13.90
CA MET A 68 0.51 -0.66 -13.29
C MET A 68 0.16 -0.42 -11.81
N SER A 69 0.84 0.55 -11.17
CA SER A 69 0.52 1.05 -9.83
C SER A 69 0.01 2.48 -9.83
N ALA A 70 -0.43 3.00 -11.00
CA ALA A 70 -0.87 4.39 -11.18
C ALA A 70 0.18 5.43 -10.73
N GLN A 71 1.46 5.15 -11.02
CA GLN A 71 2.61 5.99 -10.71
C GLN A 71 3.43 6.22 -11.99
N PRO A 72 2.98 7.10 -12.92
CA PRO A 72 3.61 7.24 -14.23
C PRO A 72 5.11 7.59 -14.18
N HIS A 73 5.56 8.23 -13.10
CA HIS A 73 6.96 8.64 -12.88
C HIS A 73 7.73 7.72 -11.92
N GLY A 74 7.19 6.54 -11.59
CA GLY A 74 7.79 5.62 -10.62
C GLY A 74 7.56 6.04 -9.17
N ARG A 75 8.39 5.52 -8.26
CA ARG A 75 8.30 5.83 -6.84
C ARG A 75 8.67 7.29 -6.57
N PRO A 76 7.86 8.04 -5.80
CA PRO A 76 8.19 9.39 -5.40
C PRO A 76 9.36 9.40 -4.43
N ASP A 77 10.25 10.39 -4.58
CA ASP A 77 11.25 10.70 -3.55
C ASP A 77 10.55 11.22 -2.31
N VAL A 78 10.84 10.61 -1.17
CA VAL A 78 10.17 10.88 0.10
C VAL A 78 11.21 11.01 1.20
N THR A 79 11.18 12.15 1.90
CA THR A 79 12.10 12.40 3.00
C THR A 79 11.45 11.97 4.31
N PRO A 80 12.09 11.12 5.11
CA PRO A 80 11.56 10.74 6.42
C PRO A 80 11.48 11.97 7.36
N PRO A 81 10.52 12.00 8.30
CA PRO A 81 10.36 13.13 9.22
C PRO A 81 11.54 13.22 10.18
N ALA A 82 12.03 14.44 10.46
CA ALA A 82 13.19 14.66 11.35
C ALA A 82 13.00 14.11 12.78
N GLY A 83 11.76 13.98 13.24
CA GLY A 83 11.40 13.40 14.54
C GLY A 83 11.17 11.88 14.52
N GLY A 84 11.51 11.19 13.43
CA GLY A 84 11.26 9.75 13.25
C GLY A 84 9.85 9.41 12.80
N GLY A 85 8.92 10.37 12.74
CA GLY A 85 7.55 10.13 12.25
C GLY A 85 6.75 9.20 13.16
N ARG A 86 5.60 8.72 12.67
CA ARG A 86 4.69 7.84 13.44
C ARG A 86 5.35 6.52 13.83
N CYS A 87 6.38 6.12 13.08
CA CYS A 87 6.99 4.80 13.17
C CYS A 87 8.48 4.86 13.50
N GLY A 88 8.92 6.00 14.03
CA GLY A 88 10.29 6.22 14.46
C GLY A 88 10.63 5.47 15.75
N PRO A 89 11.92 5.45 16.12
CA PRO A 89 12.43 4.70 17.28
C PRO A 89 11.80 5.10 18.63
N ALA A 90 11.10 6.23 18.71
CA ALA A 90 10.38 6.67 19.92
C ALA A 90 8.95 6.10 20.06
N HIS A 91 8.43 5.40 19.03
CA HIS A 91 7.05 4.89 18.95
C HIS A 91 6.97 3.38 18.70
N GLY A 92 8.08 2.67 18.91
CA GLY A 92 8.21 1.21 18.77
C GLY A 92 8.12 0.47 20.10
#